data_AF-A0A2D4FDM4-F1
#
_entry.id   AF-A0A2D4FDM4-F1
#
_cell.length_a   1.000
_cell.length_b   1.000
_cell.length_c   1.000
_cell.angle_alpha   90.00
_cell.angle_beta   90.00
_cell.angle_gamma   90.00
#
_symmetry.space_group_name_H-M   'P 1'
#
loop_
_entity.id
_entity.type
_entity.pdbx_description
1 polymer ?
#
loop_
_entity_poly.entity_id
_entity_poly.type
_entity_poly.pdbx_seq_one_letter_code
_entity_poly.pdbx_strand_id
1 'polypeptide(L)'
;VTGIDEVNYQGQTVRLIRVRNPWGQVEWNGAWSDNSSEWDSLSPSEKQQLHHTALDDGEFWMKFEDFLSNFEKVEICNLTPDALEDNAAHKWEVSIHQGSWVRGATAGGCRNFIETFWTNPQFKLQLTEKDEGQDECTFVAALMQKNRRKLRKLGAALLTIGYAIYESPDKDEHLTKDFFRYHASRAKSKSYINLREVSDRFELPPGDYIIVPTTYEPQQEADFCLRVFF
;
A
#
# COMPACT_ATOMS: atom_id res chain seq x y z
N VAL A 1 -12.36 -10.91 1.74
CA VAL A 1 -11.86 -12.22 2.20
C VAL A 1 -12.11 -12.31 3.69
N THR A 2 -12.77 -13.37 4.14
CA THR A 2 -13.22 -13.55 5.54
C THR A 2 -12.68 -14.85 6.17
N GLY A 3 -11.90 -15.63 5.43
CA GLY A 3 -11.26 -16.85 5.94
C GLY A 3 -10.38 -17.52 4.88
N ILE A 4 -9.43 -18.32 5.34
CA ILE A 4 -8.59 -19.24 4.56
C ILE A 4 -8.46 -20.51 5.40
N ASP A 5 -8.57 -21.68 4.77
CA ASP A 5 -8.36 -22.96 5.43
C ASP A 5 -7.92 -24.03 4.41
N GLU A 6 -7.45 -25.18 4.89
CA GLU A 6 -7.07 -26.33 4.08
C GLU A 6 -7.90 -27.56 4.48
N VAL A 7 -8.42 -28.28 3.48
CA VAL A 7 -9.23 -29.48 3.71
C VAL A 7 -8.65 -30.68 2.97
N ASN A 8 -8.84 -31.88 3.52
CA ASN A 8 -8.52 -33.11 2.80
C ASN A 8 -9.75 -33.55 1.99
N TYR A 9 -9.69 -33.38 0.69
CA TYR A 9 -10.73 -33.81 -0.24
C TYR A 9 -10.21 -34.97 -1.08
N GLN A 10 -10.78 -36.16 -0.88
CA GLN A 10 -10.43 -37.38 -1.63
C GLN A 10 -8.92 -37.74 -1.59
N GLY A 11 -8.27 -37.49 -0.45
CA GLY A 11 -6.84 -37.77 -0.27
C GLY A 11 -5.92 -36.68 -0.80
N GLN A 12 -6.46 -35.55 -1.26
CA GLN A 12 -5.70 -34.37 -1.68
C GLN A 12 -5.98 -33.19 -0.76
N THR A 13 -4.94 -32.47 -0.37
CA THR A 13 -5.08 -31.19 0.32
C THR A 13 -5.58 -30.13 -0.65
N VAL A 14 -6.72 -29.51 -0.34
CA VAL A 14 -7.33 -28.43 -1.13
C VAL A 14 -7.34 -27.17 -0.28
N ARG A 15 -6.81 -26.07 -0.84
CA ARG A 15 -6.82 -24.75 -0.19
C ARG A 15 -8.12 -24.04 -0.54
N LEU A 16 -8.83 -23.59 0.48
CA LEU A 16 -10.07 -22.86 0.34
C LEU A 16 -9.89 -21.43 0.82
N ILE A 17 -10.60 -20.52 0.17
CA ILE A 17 -10.69 -19.12 0.58
C ILE A 17 -12.15 -18.74 0.69
N ARG A 18 -12.49 -18.06 1.78
CA ARG A 18 -13.82 -17.57 2.06
C ARG A 18 -13.94 -16.12 1.66
N VAL A 19 -14.92 -15.82 0.84
CA VAL A 19 -15.17 -14.50 0.28
C VAL A 19 -16.59 -14.07 0.64
N ARG A 20 -16.77 -12.79 0.95
CA ARG A 20 -18.08 -12.21 1.23
C ARG A 20 -18.41 -11.12 0.25
N ASN A 21 -19.52 -11.27 -0.43
CA ASN A 21 -20.17 -10.25 -1.23
C ASN A 21 -20.87 -9.23 -0.30
N PRO A 22 -20.48 -7.95 -0.32
CA PRO A 22 -21.08 -6.93 0.55
C PRO A 22 -22.58 -6.67 0.32
N TRP A 23 -23.13 -7.08 -0.82
CA TRP A 23 -24.59 -7.01 -1.07
C TRP A 23 -25.38 -8.05 -0.28
N GLY A 24 -24.71 -9.05 0.29
CA GLY A 24 -25.33 -10.08 1.12
C GLY A 24 -26.24 -11.05 0.36
N GLN A 25 -26.03 -11.18 -0.95
CA GLN A 25 -26.79 -12.02 -1.87
C GLN A 25 -25.91 -12.32 -3.08
N VAL A 26 -26.24 -13.35 -3.87
CA VAL A 26 -25.51 -13.76 -5.08
C VAL A 26 -24.08 -14.20 -4.75
N GLU A 27 -23.91 -15.51 -4.80
CA GLU A 27 -22.72 -16.22 -4.34
C GLU A 27 -22.07 -17.03 -5.47
N TRP A 28 -20.89 -17.57 -5.17
CA TRP A 28 -20.19 -18.51 -6.04
C TRP A 28 -21.05 -19.76 -6.30
N ASN A 29 -21.08 -20.23 -7.54
CA ASN A 29 -21.86 -21.40 -7.95
C ASN A 29 -20.98 -22.56 -8.48
N GLY A 30 -19.66 -22.46 -8.30
CA GLY A 30 -18.71 -23.50 -8.66
C GLY A 30 -18.40 -24.44 -7.50
N ALA A 31 -17.25 -25.12 -7.59
CA ALA A 31 -16.78 -26.04 -6.56
C ALA A 31 -16.66 -25.33 -5.20
N TRP A 32 -17.08 -26.00 -4.14
CA TRP A 32 -17.12 -25.50 -2.75
C TRP A 32 -18.09 -24.34 -2.49
N SER A 33 -18.96 -24.02 -3.44
CA SER A 33 -20.15 -23.20 -3.17
C SER A 33 -21.02 -23.81 -2.08
N ASP A 34 -21.92 -23.03 -1.50
CA ASP A 34 -22.74 -23.43 -0.35
C ASP A 34 -23.51 -24.73 -0.53
N ASN A 35 -24.01 -24.99 -1.74
CA ASN A 35 -24.78 -26.18 -2.11
C ASN A 35 -23.95 -27.24 -2.88
N SER A 36 -22.61 -27.11 -2.88
CA SER A 36 -21.70 -27.99 -3.61
C SER A 36 -21.62 -29.39 -2.98
N SER A 37 -21.62 -30.43 -3.80
CA SER A 37 -21.51 -31.83 -3.33
C SER A 37 -20.17 -32.15 -2.65
N GLU A 38 -19.16 -31.33 -2.87
CA GLU A 38 -17.82 -31.45 -2.29
C GLU A 38 -17.89 -31.46 -0.76
N TRP A 39 -18.83 -30.72 -0.19
CA TRP A 39 -19.09 -30.72 1.25
C TRP A 39 -19.48 -32.10 1.77
N ASP A 40 -20.16 -32.94 0.99
CA ASP A 40 -20.61 -34.27 1.45
C ASP A 40 -19.47 -35.22 1.78
N SER A 41 -18.28 -34.95 1.25
CA SER A 41 -17.07 -35.71 1.55
C SER A 41 -16.42 -35.36 2.90
N LEU A 42 -16.76 -34.21 3.48
CA LEU A 42 -16.19 -33.73 4.73
C LEU A 42 -17.00 -34.19 5.95
N SER A 43 -16.30 -34.45 7.04
CA SER A 43 -16.91 -34.77 8.33
C SER A 43 -17.70 -33.57 8.88
N PRO A 44 -18.73 -33.80 9.73
CA PRO A 44 -19.45 -32.72 10.39
C PRO A 44 -18.54 -31.75 11.18
N SER A 45 -17.46 -32.26 11.78
CA SER A 45 -16.46 -31.46 12.49
C SER A 45 -15.69 -30.51 11.56
N GLU A 46 -15.29 -30.97 10.37
CA GLU A 46 -14.60 -30.14 9.38
C GLU A 46 -15.54 -29.05 8.85
N LYS A 47 -16.81 -29.39 8.55
CA LYS A 47 -17.81 -28.39 8.14
C LYS A 47 -18.03 -27.32 9.21
N GLN A 48 -18.08 -27.72 10.47
CA GLN A 48 -18.24 -26.80 11.59
C GLN A 48 -17.03 -25.86 11.75
N GLN A 49 -15.81 -26.39 11.58
CA GLN A 49 -14.57 -25.59 11.59
C GLN A 49 -14.56 -24.55 10.47
N LEU A 50 -15.01 -24.92 9.29
CA LEU A 50 -15.10 -24.04 8.12
C LEU A 50 -16.28 -23.07 8.19
N HIS A 51 -17.08 -23.10 9.28
CA HIS A 51 -18.30 -22.33 9.42
C HIS A 51 -19.23 -22.48 8.21
N HIS A 52 -19.26 -23.66 7.59
CA HIS A 52 -20.13 -23.91 6.43
C HIS A 52 -21.59 -23.79 6.86
N THR A 53 -22.28 -22.82 6.27
CA THR A 53 -23.70 -22.58 6.51
C THR A 53 -24.31 -22.31 5.16
N ALA A 54 -25.12 -23.22 4.63
CA ALA A 54 -25.76 -23.04 3.32
C ALA A 54 -26.87 -21.98 3.41
N LEU A 55 -26.51 -20.71 3.29
CA LEU A 55 -27.39 -19.55 3.41
C LEU A 55 -27.03 -18.56 2.31
N ASP A 56 -28.02 -17.96 1.66
CA ASP A 56 -27.79 -16.84 0.73
C ASP A 56 -27.57 -15.56 1.54
N ASP A 57 -26.36 -15.41 2.09
CA ASP A 57 -25.92 -14.26 2.90
C ASP A 57 -24.73 -13.50 2.29
N GLY A 58 -24.34 -13.92 1.09
CA GLY A 58 -23.24 -13.40 0.30
C GLY A 58 -21.88 -13.98 0.67
N GLU A 59 -21.75 -14.81 1.72
CA GLU A 59 -20.49 -15.44 2.12
C GLU A 59 -20.38 -16.86 1.56
N PHE A 60 -19.29 -17.15 0.84
CA PHE A 60 -19.08 -18.45 0.21
C PHE A 60 -17.62 -18.87 0.27
N TRP A 61 -17.39 -20.18 0.22
CA TRP A 61 -16.08 -20.74 -0.04
C TRP A 61 -15.87 -21.00 -1.53
N MET A 62 -14.62 -20.94 -1.95
CA MET A 62 -14.18 -21.37 -3.28
C MET A 62 -12.75 -21.91 -3.19
N LYS A 63 -12.30 -22.66 -4.19
CA LYS A 63 -10.88 -23.05 -4.27
C LYS A 63 -10.00 -21.80 -4.39
N PHE A 64 -8.83 -21.85 -3.78
CA PHE A 64 -7.86 -20.77 -3.91
C PHE A 64 -7.46 -20.56 -5.38
N GLU A 65 -7.36 -21.63 -6.17
CA GLU A 65 -7.07 -21.56 -7.61
C GLU A 65 -8.19 -20.88 -8.41
N ASP A 66 -9.45 -21.11 -8.04
CA ASP A 66 -10.58 -20.40 -8.62
C ASP A 66 -10.53 -18.92 -8.23
N PHE A 67 -10.16 -18.60 -6.99
CA PHE A 67 -9.98 -17.21 -6.56
C PHE A 67 -8.91 -16.49 -7.41
N LEU A 68 -7.75 -17.12 -7.64
CA LEU A 68 -6.69 -16.57 -8.50
C LEU A 68 -7.16 -16.36 -9.95
N SER A 69 -8.08 -17.20 -10.44
CA SER A 69 -8.60 -17.12 -11.81
C SER A 69 -9.72 -16.07 -11.97
N ASN A 70 -10.44 -15.75 -10.90
CA ASN A 70 -11.62 -14.88 -10.93
C ASN A 70 -11.37 -13.47 -10.34
N PHE A 71 -10.32 -13.28 -9.52
CA PHE A 71 -10.02 -12.01 -8.87
C PHE A 71 -8.68 -11.44 -9.35
N GLU A 72 -8.70 -10.18 -9.82
CA GLU A 72 -7.50 -9.50 -10.33
C GLU A 72 -6.67 -8.79 -9.26
N LYS A 73 -7.31 -8.41 -8.14
CA LYS A 73 -6.68 -7.55 -7.12
C LYS A 73 -7.10 -7.94 -5.71
N VAL A 74 -6.12 -7.99 -4.81
CA VAL A 74 -6.31 -8.10 -3.37
C VAL A 74 -5.71 -6.88 -2.69
N GLU A 75 -6.45 -6.25 -1.79
CA GLU A 75 -5.98 -5.16 -0.94
C GLU A 75 -5.97 -5.63 0.51
N ILE A 76 -4.80 -5.57 1.15
CA ILE A 76 -4.62 -5.89 2.57
C ILE A 76 -4.20 -4.61 3.28
N CYS A 77 -4.95 -4.24 4.32
CA CYS A 77 -4.64 -3.09 5.16
C CYS A 77 -4.15 -3.58 6.52
N ASN A 78 -2.83 -3.55 6.73
CA ASN A 78 -2.25 -3.87 8.03
C ASN A 78 -2.54 -2.73 9.02
N LEU A 79 -2.79 -3.08 10.28
CA LEU A 79 -2.97 -2.10 11.36
C LEU A 79 -1.63 -1.52 11.82
N THR A 80 -0.56 -2.29 11.66
CA THR A 80 0.82 -1.90 11.93
C THR A 80 1.61 -1.85 10.62
N PRO A 81 2.73 -1.11 10.57
CA PRO A 81 3.64 -1.13 9.43
C PRO A 81 4.42 -2.44 9.28
N ASP A 82 4.18 -3.48 10.08
CA ASP A 82 4.88 -4.77 9.97
C ASP A 82 4.61 -5.45 8.62
N ALA A 83 5.59 -6.18 8.10
CA ALA A 83 5.37 -7.01 6.92
C ALA A 83 4.50 -8.22 7.30
N LEU A 84 3.70 -8.72 6.37
CA LEU A 84 2.88 -9.92 6.61
C LEU A 84 3.72 -11.18 6.89
N GLU A 85 5.00 -11.15 6.50
CA GLU A 85 5.96 -12.24 6.68
C GLU A 85 6.67 -12.18 8.04
N ASP A 86 6.53 -11.07 8.78
CA ASP A 86 7.17 -10.90 10.08
C ASP A 86 6.42 -11.68 11.16
N ASN A 87 7.12 -12.63 11.79
CA ASN A 87 6.57 -13.43 12.90
C ASN A 87 6.60 -12.70 14.25
N ALA A 88 7.16 -11.48 14.29
CA ALA A 88 7.30 -10.66 15.48
C ALA A 88 6.68 -9.28 15.25
N ALA A 89 5.99 -8.76 16.26
CA ALA A 89 5.47 -7.40 16.23
C ALA A 89 6.59 -6.41 16.54
N HIS A 90 6.85 -5.46 15.64
CA HIS A 90 7.82 -4.40 15.86
C HIS A 90 7.15 -3.15 16.43
N LYS A 91 7.91 -2.35 17.18
CA LYS A 91 7.48 -1.02 17.60
C LYS A 91 7.99 -0.03 16.56
N TRP A 92 7.05 0.57 15.85
CA TRP A 92 7.35 1.57 14.83
C TRP A 92 7.29 2.98 15.41
N GLU A 93 8.32 3.79 15.19
CA GLU A 93 8.24 5.24 15.39
C GLU A 93 7.64 5.89 14.14
N VAL A 94 6.78 6.90 14.31
CA VAL A 94 6.13 7.57 13.18
C VAL A 94 6.47 9.06 13.13
N SER A 95 7.07 9.48 12.02
CA SER A 95 7.15 10.88 11.64
C SER A 95 5.99 11.26 10.73
N ILE A 96 5.35 12.40 10.99
CA ILE A 96 4.22 12.91 10.21
C ILE A 96 4.53 14.32 9.73
N HIS A 97 4.58 14.49 8.40
CA HIS A 97 4.76 15.78 7.75
C HIS A 97 3.51 16.17 6.96
N GLN A 98 3.00 17.36 7.21
CA GLN A 98 1.88 17.93 6.44
C GLN A 98 2.41 19.01 5.50
N GLY A 99 1.85 19.07 4.29
CA GLY A 99 2.25 20.08 3.31
C GLY A 99 1.20 20.28 2.23
N SER A 100 1.51 21.18 1.30
CA SER A 100 0.64 21.49 0.17
C SER A 100 1.47 21.74 -1.09
N TRP A 101 0.98 21.24 -2.22
CA TRP A 101 1.41 21.68 -3.54
C TRP A 101 0.56 22.90 -3.93
N VAL A 102 1.21 24.05 -4.09
CA VAL A 102 0.59 25.34 -4.41
C VAL A 102 1.07 25.78 -5.79
N ARG A 103 0.12 26.12 -6.67
CA ARG A 103 0.44 26.53 -8.05
C ARG A 103 1.36 27.75 -8.05
N GLY A 104 2.42 27.68 -8.85
CA GLY A 104 3.40 28.77 -8.99
C GLY A 104 4.42 28.87 -7.83
N ALA A 105 4.31 28.03 -6.80
CA ALA A 105 5.26 27.98 -5.70
C ALA A 105 5.80 26.55 -5.51
N THR A 106 5.02 25.68 -4.87
CA THR A 106 5.47 24.34 -4.45
C THR A 106 4.95 23.19 -5.30
N ALA A 107 4.08 23.46 -6.28
CA ALA A 107 3.57 22.44 -7.21
C ALA A 107 4.55 22.20 -8.37
N GLY A 108 5.71 21.61 -8.06
CA GLY A 108 6.83 21.46 -8.98
C GLY A 108 6.72 20.29 -9.97
N GLY A 109 5.81 19.34 -9.72
CA GLY A 109 5.69 18.12 -10.53
C GLY A 109 6.81 17.11 -10.26
N CYS A 110 6.78 15.95 -10.92
CA CYS A 110 7.75 14.88 -10.69
C CYS A 110 9.11 15.16 -11.36
N ARG A 111 10.10 14.26 -11.16
CA ARG A 111 11.49 14.44 -11.62
C ARG A 111 11.64 14.63 -13.14
N ASN A 112 10.63 14.26 -13.94
CA ASN A 112 10.59 14.53 -15.37
C ASN A 112 10.60 16.04 -15.68
N PHE A 113 10.09 16.87 -14.75
CA PHE A 113 10.02 18.31 -14.85
C PHE A 113 11.15 18.97 -14.05
N ILE A 114 12.40 18.71 -14.43
CA ILE A 114 13.58 19.11 -13.65
C ILE A 114 13.69 20.63 -13.38
N GLU A 115 13.10 21.44 -14.25
CA GLU A 115 13.04 22.90 -14.11
C GLU A 115 12.26 23.35 -12.88
N THR A 116 11.25 22.58 -12.47
CA THR A 116 10.32 22.91 -11.38
C THR A 116 10.34 21.90 -10.23
N PHE A 117 10.86 20.69 -10.43
CA PHE A 117 10.88 19.61 -9.44
C PHE A 117 11.45 20.04 -8.08
N TRP A 118 12.52 20.84 -8.09
CA TRP A 118 13.21 21.30 -6.88
C TRP A 118 12.35 22.21 -6.00
N THR A 119 11.26 22.80 -6.52
CA THR A 119 10.37 23.67 -5.74
C THR A 119 9.35 22.89 -4.89
N ASN A 120 9.21 21.58 -5.10
CA ASN A 120 8.38 20.76 -4.23
C ASN A 120 8.90 20.78 -2.79
N PRO A 121 8.03 20.57 -1.78
CA PRO A 121 8.46 20.45 -0.40
C PRO A 121 9.50 19.33 -0.23
N GLN A 122 10.48 19.54 0.65
CA GLN A 122 11.56 18.60 0.93
C GLN A 122 11.58 18.30 2.43
N PHE A 123 11.64 17.03 2.81
CA PHE A 123 11.66 16.62 4.21
C PHE A 123 12.89 15.76 4.49
N LYS A 124 13.57 16.07 5.61
CA LYS A 124 14.73 15.29 6.07
C LYS A 124 14.27 13.97 6.67
N LEU A 125 14.97 12.91 6.31
CA LEU A 125 14.78 11.55 6.77
C LEU A 125 16.11 11.09 7.35
N GLN A 126 16.17 10.83 8.65
CA GLN A 126 17.39 10.36 9.31
C GLN A 126 17.22 8.88 9.63
N LEU A 127 18.08 8.03 9.08
CA LEU A 127 18.09 6.59 9.33
C LEU A 127 19.28 6.28 10.24
N THR A 128 19.00 5.91 11.50
CA THR A 128 20.03 5.70 12.53
C THR A 128 20.13 4.26 13.02
N GLU A 129 18.99 3.58 13.15
CA GLU A 129 18.92 2.24 13.74
C GLU A 129 18.84 1.18 12.64
N LYS A 130 19.81 0.26 12.64
CA LYS A 130 19.83 -0.89 11.73
C LYS A 130 18.93 -2.00 12.26
N ASP A 131 18.33 -2.77 11.36
CA ASP A 131 17.56 -3.95 11.76
C ASP A 131 18.47 -5.04 12.32
N GLU A 132 17.95 -5.85 13.25
CA GLU A 132 18.73 -6.93 13.88
C GLU A 132 19.29 -7.90 12.84
N GLY A 133 20.62 -7.97 12.74
CA GLY A 133 21.30 -8.85 11.79
C GLY A 133 21.37 -8.33 10.36
N GLN A 134 20.98 -7.07 10.11
CA GLN A 134 21.10 -6.41 8.80
C GLN A 134 22.00 -5.18 8.86
N ASP A 135 22.48 -4.74 7.71
CA ASP A 135 23.29 -3.53 7.57
C ASP A 135 22.49 -2.29 7.16
N GLU A 136 21.19 -2.47 6.89
CA GLU A 136 20.26 -1.44 6.42
C GLU A 136 19.21 -1.12 7.48
N CYS A 137 18.52 -0.01 7.27
CA CYS A 137 17.39 0.46 8.06
C CYS A 137 16.12 0.26 7.24
N THR A 138 15.18 -0.53 7.76
CA THR A 138 13.85 -0.67 7.17
C THR A 138 12.97 0.53 7.56
N PHE A 139 12.25 1.08 6.58
CA PHE A 139 11.21 2.07 6.85
C PHE A 139 10.08 1.98 5.82
N VAL A 140 8.92 2.49 6.20
CA VAL A 140 7.76 2.62 5.29
C VAL A 140 7.46 4.10 5.09
N ALA A 141 7.48 4.56 3.84
CA ALA A 141 7.01 5.89 3.49
C ALA A 141 5.60 5.80 2.88
N ALA A 142 4.69 6.67 3.33
CA ALA A 142 3.31 6.73 2.86
C ALA A 142 2.88 8.18 2.60
N LEU A 143 2.60 8.50 1.34
CA LEU A 143 2.15 9.82 0.89
C LEU A 143 0.66 9.80 0.56
N MET A 144 -0.13 10.58 1.30
CA MET A 144 -1.58 10.70 1.14
C MET A 144 -2.00 12.09 0.66
N GLN A 145 -2.82 12.19 -0.38
CA GLN A 145 -3.52 13.44 -0.73
C GLN A 145 -4.78 13.66 0.12
N LYS A 146 -4.90 14.83 0.75
CA LYS A 146 -5.97 15.17 1.71
C LYS A 146 -7.19 15.77 0.99
N ASN A 147 -8.35 15.70 1.66
CA ASN A 147 -9.59 16.41 1.32
C ASN A 147 -10.21 16.19 -0.09
N ARG A 148 -9.62 15.33 -0.94
CA ARG A 148 -10.13 15.08 -2.30
C ARG A 148 -11.55 14.55 -2.37
N ARG A 149 -12.00 13.76 -1.39
CA ARG A 149 -13.40 13.27 -1.33
C ARG A 149 -14.42 14.41 -1.29
N LYS A 150 -14.12 15.53 -0.61
CA LYS A 150 -14.99 16.72 -0.58
C LYS A 150 -15.06 17.38 -1.96
N LEU A 151 -13.93 17.44 -2.66
CA LEU A 151 -13.81 18.05 -3.98
C LEU A 151 -14.38 17.17 -5.11
N ARG A 152 -14.67 15.89 -4.84
CA ARG A 152 -15.30 15.00 -5.83
C ARG A 152 -16.66 15.51 -6.30
N LYS A 153 -17.43 16.16 -5.41
CA LYS A 153 -18.71 16.83 -5.76
C LYS A 153 -18.53 18.00 -6.73
N LEU A 154 -17.32 18.54 -6.84
CA LEU A 154 -16.94 19.63 -7.75
C LEU A 154 -16.19 19.09 -8.98
N GLY A 155 -16.21 17.77 -9.22
CA GLY A 155 -15.57 17.14 -10.37
C GLY A 155 -14.06 16.91 -10.23
N ALA A 156 -13.46 17.19 -9.07
CA ALA A 156 -12.02 16.96 -8.88
C ALA A 156 -11.70 15.46 -8.79
N ALA A 157 -10.77 15.00 -9.63
CA ALA A 157 -10.21 13.66 -9.57
C ALA A 157 -9.07 13.57 -8.55
N LEU A 158 -8.69 12.32 -8.20
CA LEU A 158 -7.43 12.06 -7.51
C LEU A 158 -6.27 12.43 -8.43
N LEU A 159 -5.26 13.10 -7.89
CA LEU A 159 -4.03 13.36 -8.64
C LEU A 159 -3.18 12.11 -8.69
N THR A 160 -2.40 11.97 -9.75
CA THR A 160 -1.30 11.02 -9.81
C THR A 160 -0.17 11.53 -8.92
N ILE A 161 0.15 10.81 -7.83
CA ILE A 161 1.14 11.23 -6.83
C ILE A 161 2.26 10.19 -6.66
N GLY A 162 3.39 10.64 -6.13
CA GLY A 162 4.57 9.82 -5.85
C GLY A 162 5.62 10.62 -5.09
N TYR A 163 6.76 9.99 -4.81
CA TYR A 163 7.88 10.65 -4.13
C TYR A 163 9.21 10.07 -4.58
N ALA A 164 10.28 10.83 -4.36
CA ALA A 164 11.65 10.41 -4.59
C ALA A 164 12.51 10.70 -3.35
N ILE A 165 13.48 9.83 -3.09
CA ILE A 165 14.36 9.87 -1.92
C ILE A 165 15.80 10.03 -2.44
N TYR A 166 16.49 11.04 -1.92
CA TYR A 166 17.87 11.37 -2.27
C TYR A 166 18.74 11.32 -1.02
N GLU A 167 20.02 11.01 -1.19
CA GLU A 167 21.01 11.15 -0.14
C GLU A 167 21.25 12.64 0.14
N SER A 168 21.28 13.02 1.41
CA SER A 168 21.42 14.41 1.83
C SER A 168 22.90 14.84 1.86
N PRO A 169 23.29 15.99 1.28
CA PRO A 169 24.67 16.46 1.28
C PRO A 169 25.10 17.15 2.60
N ASP A 170 24.63 16.68 3.76
CA ASP A 170 24.90 17.21 5.13
C ASP A 170 24.54 18.68 5.41
N LYS A 171 23.93 19.39 4.46
CA LYS A 171 23.49 20.78 4.62
C LYS A 171 21.99 20.84 4.91
N ASP A 172 21.59 21.56 5.96
CA ASP A 172 20.18 21.85 6.27
C ASP A 172 19.58 22.95 5.38
N GLU A 173 19.91 22.92 4.09
CA GLU A 173 19.42 23.88 3.08
C GLU A 173 18.45 23.19 2.12
N HIS A 174 17.49 23.97 1.61
CA HIS A 174 16.58 23.50 0.57
C HIS A 174 17.38 23.20 -0.71
N LEU A 175 17.35 21.95 -1.16
CA LEU A 175 18.14 21.49 -2.29
C LEU A 175 17.68 22.19 -3.57
N THR A 176 18.65 22.71 -4.33
CA THR A 176 18.39 23.48 -5.54
C THR A 176 18.25 22.58 -6.76
N LYS A 177 17.82 23.18 -7.87
CA LYS A 177 17.73 22.52 -9.18
C LYS A 177 19.00 21.74 -9.57
N ASP A 178 20.17 22.34 -9.36
CA ASP A 178 21.44 21.75 -9.80
C ASP A 178 21.73 20.45 -9.04
N PHE A 179 21.39 20.37 -7.75
CA PHE A 179 21.50 19.13 -7.00
C PHE A 179 20.74 17.99 -7.70
N PHE A 180 19.44 18.18 -7.98
CA PHE A 180 18.61 17.14 -8.59
C PHE A 180 18.98 16.83 -10.04
N ARG A 181 19.68 17.74 -10.73
CA ARG A 181 20.20 17.51 -12.08
C ARG A 181 21.37 16.54 -12.09
N TYR A 182 22.25 16.62 -11.08
CA TYR A 182 23.49 15.84 -11.04
C TYR A 182 23.46 14.63 -10.11
N HIS A 183 22.45 14.50 -9.24
CA HIS A 183 22.32 13.38 -8.30
C HIS A 183 21.12 12.51 -8.68
N ALA A 184 21.34 11.18 -8.68
CA ALA A 184 20.28 10.21 -8.87
C ALA A 184 19.53 9.97 -7.55
N SER A 185 18.23 9.65 -7.64
CA SER A 185 17.46 9.22 -6.47
C SER A 185 17.99 7.87 -5.96
N ARG A 186 18.15 7.72 -4.65
CA ARG A 186 18.48 6.45 -4.00
C ARG A 186 17.29 5.50 -4.02
N ALA A 187 16.10 6.02 -3.75
CA ALA A 187 14.85 5.29 -3.82
C ALA A 187 13.73 6.20 -4.32
N LYS A 188 12.60 5.60 -4.70
CA LYS A 188 11.40 6.33 -5.15
C LYS A 188 10.19 5.42 -4.99
N SER A 189 8.99 6.02 -4.94
CA SER A 189 7.76 5.25 -4.99
C SER A 189 7.73 4.36 -6.25
N LYS A 190 7.27 3.10 -6.13
CA LYS A 190 7.31 2.12 -7.25
C LYS A 190 6.59 2.61 -8.50
N SER A 191 5.53 3.38 -8.32
CA SER A 191 4.77 3.98 -9.41
C SER A 191 4.15 5.30 -8.98
N TYR A 192 3.97 6.19 -9.94
CA TYR A 192 3.09 7.35 -9.78
C TYR A 192 1.67 6.89 -10.05
N ILE A 193 0.79 6.97 -9.04
CA ILE A 193 -0.55 6.39 -9.12
C ILE A 193 -1.61 7.40 -8.68
N ASN A 194 -2.78 7.34 -9.33
CA ASN A 194 -3.93 8.18 -9.02
C ASN A 194 -4.81 7.61 -7.90
N LEU A 195 -4.17 7.12 -6.83
CA LEU A 195 -4.85 6.69 -5.60
C LEU A 195 -4.78 7.77 -4.52
N ARG A 196 -5.58 7.60 -3.47
CA ARG A 196 -5.58 8.52 -2.32
C ARG A 196 -4.22 8.51 -1.60
N GLU A 197 -3.56 7.36 -1.59
CA GLU A 197 -2.29 7.13 -0.92
C GLU A 197 -1.40 6.25 -1.79
N VAL A 198 -0.10 6.53 -1.75
CA VAL A 198 0.97 5.67 -2.27
C VAL A 198 1.92 5.38 -1.12
N SER A 199 2.23 4.10 -0.90
CA SER A 199 3.09 3.66 0.19
C SER A 199 3.99 2.53 -0.26
N ASP A 200 5.26 2.60 0.11
CA ASP A 200 6.26 1.58 -0.20
C ASP A 200 7.17 1.36 1.04
N ARG A 201 7.59 0.11 1.23
CA ARG A 201 8.64 -0.29 2.16
C ARG A 201 9.99 -0.15 1.47
N PHE A 202 10.98 0.35 2.20
CA PHE A 202 12.36 0.52 1.75
C PHE A 202 13.33 -0.02 2.78
N GLU A 203 14.48 -0.44 2.28
CA GLU A 203 15.68 -0.76 3.04
C GLU A 203 16.76 0.16 2.46
N LEU A 204 17.40 0.97 3.32
CA LEU A 204 18.50 1.86 2.93
C LEU A 204 19.56 1.86 4.03
N PRO A 205 20.85 2.03 3.70
CA PRO A 205 21.89 2.17 4.72
C PRO A 205 21.62 3.34 5.67
N PRO A 206 22.11 3.28 6.92
CA PRO A 206 22.05 4.41 7.84
C PRO A 206 22.65 5.68 7.22
N GLY A 207 21.99 6.81 7.41
CA GLY A 207 22.38 8.08 6.82
C GLY A 207 21.27 9.12 6.79
N ASP A 208 21.62 10.32 6.34
CA ASP A 208 20.68 11.40 6.13
C ASP A 208 20.17 11.41 4.68
N TYR A 209 18.86 11.48 4.53
CA TYR A 209 18.16 11.49 3.25
C TYR A 209 17.17 12.64 3.17
N ILE A 210 16.74 12.95 1.95
CA ILE A 210 15.68 13.92 1.65
C ILE A 210 14.60 13.22 0.84
N ILE A 211 13.37 13.22 1.35
CA ILE A 211 12.19 12.76 0.64
C ILE A 211 11.42 13.95 0.04
N VAL A 212 11.14 13.86 -1.25
CA VAL A 212 10.47 14.90 -2.05
C VAL A 212 9.11 14.37 -2.53
N PRO A 213 8.00 14.66 -1.83
CA PRO A 213 6.66 14.30 -2.28
C PRO A 213 6.18 15.22 -3.41
N THR A 214 5.68 14.63 -4.50
CA THR A 214 5.25 15.38 -5.68
C THR A 214 3.96 14.82 -6.30
N THR A 215 3.27 15.68 -7.04
CA THR A 215 2.33 15.27 -8.08
C THR A 215 3.10 14.88 -9.34
N TYR A 216 2.49 14.08 -10.23
CA TYR A 216 3.13 13.70 -11.49
C TYR A 216 3.37 14.94 -12.37
N GLU A 217 2.30 15.69 -12.64
CA GLU A 217 2.35 16.94 -13.42
C GLU A 217 2.60 18.15 -12.50
N PRO A 218 3.29 19.20 -12.99
CA PRO A 218 3.45 20.45 -12.26
C PRO A 218 2.12 21.23 -12.17
N GLN A 219 2.09 22.26 -11.31
CA GLN A 219 0.96 23.17 -11.11
C GLN A 219 -0.34 22.53 -10.59
N GLN A 220 -0.31 21.26 -10.19
CA GLN A 220 -1.44 20.59 -9.57
C GLN A 220 -1.49 20.91 -8.07
N GLU A 221 -2.66 21.34 -7.59
CA GLU A 221 -2.81 21.85 -6.23
C GLU A 221 -3.49 20.84 -5.33
N ALA A 222 -2.84 20.46 -4.23
CA ALA A 222 -3.42 19.60 -3.20
C ALA A 222 -2.68 19.74 -1.88
N ASP A 223 -3.42 19.54 -0.79
CA ASP A 223 -2.81 19.24 0.51
C ASP A 223 -2.42 17.76 0.57
N PHE A 224 -1.34 17.46 1.28
CA PHE A 224 -0.88 16.10 1.51
C PHE A 224 -0.45 15.85 2.97
N CYS A 225 -0.32 14.57 3.30
CA CYS A 225 0.27 14.06 4.52
C CYS A 225 1.30 12.99 4.13
N LEU A 226 2.56 13.19 4.50
CA LEU A 226 3.62 12.21 4.36
C LEU A 226 3.86 11.59 5.74
N ARG A 227 3.82 10.28 5.81
CA ARG A 227 4.12 9.50 7.02
C ARG A 227 5.34 8.63 6.75
N VAL A 228 6.25 8.59 7.70
CA VAL A 228 7.41 7.69 7.66
C VAL A 228 7.37 6.87 8.94
N PHE A 229 7.40 5.55 8.78
CA PHE A 229 7.48 4.59 9.88
C PHE A 229 8.88 4.00 9.90
N PHE A 230 9.57 4.13 11.03
CA PHE A 230 10.90 3.58 11.32
C PHE A 230 10.77 2.41 12.28
#